data_AF-A0A1M2ZPF6-F1
#
_entry.id   AF-A0A1M2ZPF6-F1
#
_cell.length_a   1.000
_cell.length_b   1.000
_cell.length_c   1.000
_cell.angle_alpha   90.00
_cell.angle_beta   90.00
_cell.angle_gamma   90.00
#
_symmetry.space_group_name_H-M   'P 1'
#
loop_
_entity.id
_entity.type
_entity.pdbx_description
1 polymer ?
#
loop_
_entity_poly.entity_id
_entity_poly.type
_entity_poly.pdbx_seq_one_letter_code
_entity_poly.pdbx_strand_id
1 'polypeptide(L)'
;MTVSGGEMFDWCGGCEIIDTSGHTPGHISLYLKEHNTIITGDAAVLEEGRLVVANPQYAFDLKKAEESLIKLMEYEADRYICYHGGIGL
;
A
#
# COMPACT_ATOMS: atom_id res chain seq x y z
N MET A 1 2.22 -20.01 7.62
CA MET A 1 2.91 -18.82 8.15
C MET A 1 2.00 -17.64 7.89
N THR A 2 1.86 -16.73 8.85
CA THR A 2 1.02 -15.54 8.76
C THR A 2 1.93 -14.34 9.00
N VAL A 3 1.64 -13.20 8.39
CA VAL A 3 2.35 -11.93 8.62
C VAL A 3 1.39 -10.92 9.24
N SER A 4 1.93 -9.88 9.88
CA SER A 4 1.15 -8.83 10.54
C SER A 4 1.75 -7.45 10.31
N GLY A 5 0.91 -6.40 10.37
CA GLY A 5 1.36 -5.02 10.21
C GLY A 5 2.44 -4.63 11.22
N GLY A 6 3.47 -3.92 10.76
CA GLY A 6 4.64 -3.52 11.54
C GLY A 6 5.76 -4.56 11.59
N GLU A 7 5.54 -5.78 11.08
CA GLU A 7 6.60 -6.78 11.01
C GLU A 7 7.70 -6.38 10.00
N MET A 8 8.93 -6.76 10.34
CA MET A 8 10.13 -6.47 9.58
C MET A 8 10.78 -7.78 9.12
N PHE A 9 11.09 -7.86 7.83
CA PHE A 9 11.78 -8.99 7.21
C PHE A 9 13.03 -8.53 6.46
N ASP A 10 13.99 -9.42 6.26
CA ASP A 10 15.25 -9.16 5.53
C ASP A 10 15.11 -9.30 4.00
N TRP A 11 13.88 -9.47 3.51
CA TRP A 11 13.58 -9.61 2.09
C TRP A 11 13.94 -8.33 1.33
N CYS A 12 14.55 -8.50 0.15
CA CYS A 12 14.86 -7.39 -0.76
C CYS A 12 15.61 -6.22 -0.08
N GLY A 13 16.53 -6.52 0.85
CA GLY A 13 17.29 -5.49 1.57
C GLY A 13 16.56 -4.84 2.76
N GLY A 14 15.40 -5.36 3.13
CA GLY A 14 14.58 -4.87 4.23
C GLY A 14 13.16 -4.60 3.75
N CYS A 15 12.19 -5.32 4.32
CA CYS A 15 10.78 -5.22 3.99
C CYS A 15 9.96 -5.01 5.25
N GLU A 16 9.15 -3.97 5.28
CA GLU A 16 8.14 -3.74 6.31
C GLU A 16 6.76 -4.12 5.80
N ILE A 17 6.00 -4.84 6.62
CA ILE A 17 4.59 -5.12 6.35
C ILE A 17 3.76 -3.93 6.84
N ILE A 18 2.99 -3.33 5.96
CA ILE A 18 2.08 -2.24 6.29
C ILE A 18 0.65 -2.80 6.28
N ASP A 19 -0.05 -2.75 7.42
CA ASP A 19 -1.50 -2.98 7.42
C ASP A 19 -2.17 -1.87 6.61
N THR A 20 -2.87 -2.29 5.56
CA THR A 20 -3.65 -1.45 4.65
C THR A 20 -5.04 -2.02 4.42
N SER A 21 -5.65 -2.53 5.51
CA SER A 21 -7.02 -3.03 5.49
C SER A 21 -8.04 -1.96 5.07
N GLY A 22 -9.11 -2.38 4.42
CA GLY A 22 -10.13 -1.48 3.90
C GLY A 22 -10.68 -1.98 2.57
N HIS A 23 -9.81 -2.15 1.56
CA HIS A 23 -10.20 -2.81 0.32
C HIS A 23 -10.65 -4.26 0.60
N THR A 24 -9.84 -4.99 1.37
CA THR A 24 -10.27 -6.22 2.06
C THR A 24 -9.85 -6.19 3.54
N PRO A 25 -10.47 -6.98 4.43
CA PRO A 25 -10.14 -6.96 5.86
C PRO A 25 -8.69 -7.32 6.20
N GLY A 26 -8.03 -8.13 5.39
CA GLY A 26 -6.65 -8.60 5.61
C GLY A 26 -5.63 -8.03 4.63
N HIS A 27 -5.97 -6.94 3.93
CA HIS A 27 -5.11 -6.35 2.93
C HIS A 27 -3.84 -5.77 3.59
N ILE A 28 -2.68 -5.99 2.93
CA ILE A 28 -1.39 -5.45 3.35
C ILE A 28 -0.68 -4.81 2.16
N SER A 29 0.22 -3.89 2.46
CA SER A 29 1.18 -3.33 1.52
C SER A 29 2.60 -3.60 2.02
N LEU A 30 3.59 -3.48 1.15
CA LEU A 30 4.98 -3.77 1.48
C LEU A 30 5.84 -2.52 1.24
N TYR A 31 6.65 -2.15 2.24
CA TYR A 31 7.66 -1.11 2.07
C TYR A 31 9.05 -1.73 1.98
N LEU A 32 9.66 -1.62 0.80
CA LEU A 32 11.00 -2.09 0.48
C LEU A 32 12.00 -0.99 0.81
N LYS A 33 12.65 -1.09 1.97
CA LYS A 33 13.48 -0.03 2.58
C LYS A 33 14.69 0.34 1.74
N GLU A 34 15.43 -0.66 1.23
CA GLU A 34 16.62 -0.42 0.40
C GLU A 34 16.29 0.41 -0.86
N HIS A 35 15.07 0.26 -1.38
CA HIS A 35 14.65 0.90 -2.63
C HIS A 35 13.77 2.14 -2.42
N ASN A 36 13.49 2.50 -1.17
CA ASN A 36 12.48 3.48 -0.76
C ASN A 36 11.18 3.36 -1.60
N THR A 37 10.63 2.15 -1.70
CA THR A 37 9.53 1.84 -2.63
C THR A 37 8.41 1.11 -1.91
N ILE A 38 7.15 1.52 -2.16
CA ILE A 38 5.97 0.84 -1.62
C ILE A 38 5.26 0.06 -2.72
N ILE A 39 4.93 -1.20 -2.44
CA ILE A 39 4.01 -2.00 -3.23
C ILE A 39 2.63 -1.87 -2.56
N THR A 40 1.72 -1.13 -3.20
CA THR A 40 0.44 -0.75 -2.60
C THR A 40 -0.62 -1.83 -2.70
N GLY A 41 -0.51 -2.76 -3.67
CA GLY A 41 -1.59 -3.70 -3.97
C GLY A 41 -2.84 -2.99 -4.46
N ASP A 42 -4.00 -3.36 -3.91
CA ASP A 42 -5.29 -2.68 -4.14
C ASP A 42 -5.65 -1.71 -2.99
N ALA A 43 -4.70 -1.30 -2.16
CA ALA A 43 -4.92 -0.20 -1.23
C ALA A 43 -4.93 1.16 -1.95
N ALA A 44 -4.19 1.27 -3.04
CA ALA A 44 -4.12 2.47 -3.87
C ALA A 44 -3.92 2.12 -5.35
N VAL A 45 -4.50 2.93 -6.23
CA VAL A 45 -4.30 2.90 -7.68
C VAL A 45 -3.78 4.25 -8.16
N LEU A 46 -3.12 4.24 -9.32
CA LEU A 46 -2.69 5.47 -9.97
C LEU A 46 -3.74 5.94 -10.98
N GLU A 47 -4.40 7.06 -10.67
CA GLU A 47 -5.35 7.74 -11.56
C GLU A 47 -4.87 9.17 -11.82
N GLU A 48 -4.76 9.56 -13.09
CA GLU A 48 -4.28 10.89 -13.49
C GLU A 48 -2.96 11.33 -12.83
N GLY A 49 -2.08 10.36 -12.56
CA GLY A 49 -0.79 10.60 -11.90
C GLY A 49 -0.86 10.83 -10.40
N ARG A 50 -2.00 10.50 -9.75
CA ARG A 50 -2.19 10.60 -8.31
C ARG A 50 -2.59 9.27 -7.72
N LEU A 51 -2.12 8.99 -6.51
CA LEU A 51 -2.59 7.86 -5.73
C LEU A 51 -3.99 8.15 -5.21
N VAL A 52 -4.92 7.24 -5.50
CA VAL A 52 -6.30 7.29 -5.03
C VAL A 52 -6.71 5.91 -4.51
N VAL A 53 -7.77 5.83 -3.71
CA VAL A 53 -8.29 4.55 -3.20
C VAL A 53 -8.71 3.67 -4.38
N ALA A 54 -8.28 2.41 -4.38
CA ALA A 54 -8.62 1.48 -5.45
C ALA A 54 -10.13 1.20 -5.48
N ASN A 55 -10.78 1.57 -6.58
CA ASN A 55 -12.20 1.31 -6.85
C ASN A 55 -13.09 1.41 -5.59
N PRO A 56 -13.31 2.62 -5.04
CA PRO A 56 -13.98 2.85 -3.76
C PRO A 56 -15.30 2.08 -3.57
N GLN A 57 -16.05 1.86 -4.66
CA GLN A 57 -17.30 1.11 -4.68
C GLN A 57 -17.17 -0.38 -4.32
N TYR A 58 -15.96 -0.94 -4.38
CA TYR A 58 -15.68 -2.34 -4.04
C TYR A 58 -14.96 -2.50 -2.70
N ALA A 59 -14.65 -1.40 -1.99
CA ALA A 59 -14.02 -1.47 -0.70
C ALA A 59 -14.94 -2.13 0.33
N PHE A 60 -14.39 -3.07 1.12
CA PHE A 60 -15.09 -3.67 2.25
C PHE A 60 -15.42 -2.62 3.33
N ASP A 61 -14.48 -1.73 3.61
CA ASP A 61 -14.62 -0.58 4.50
C ASP A 61 -13.91 0.62 3.86
N LEU A 62 -14.70 1.49 3.23
CA LEU A 62 -14.18 2.64 2.49
C LEU A 62 -13.40 3.60 3.39
N LYS A 63 -13.87 3.84 4.62
CA LYS A 63 -13.20 4.76 5.55
C LYS A 63 -11.81 4.23 5.91
N LYS A 64 -11.70 2.93 6.19
CA LYS A 64 -10.38 2.31 6.43
C LYS A 64 -9.49 2.30 5.19
N ALA A 65 -10.06 2.16 4.01
CA ALA A 65 -9.29 2.24 2.77
C ALA A 65 -8.71 3.65 2.56
N GLU A 66 -9.47 4.70 2.88
CA GLU A 66 -9.00 6.10 2.88
C GLU A 66 -7.90 6.32 3.93
N GLU A 67 -8.08 5.82 5.16
CA GLU A 67 -7.07 5.86 6.22
C GLU A 67 -5.77 5.14 5.79
N SER A 68 -5.90 4.00 5.11
CA SER A 68 -4.77 3.25 4.56
C SER A 68 -4.04 4.01 3.46
N LEU A 69 -4.76 4.68 2.55
CA LEU A 69 -4.15 5.52 1.53
C LEU A 69 -3.34 6.67 2.16
N ILE A 70 -3.93 7.36 3.14
CA ILE A 70 -3.24 8.45 3.86
C ILE A 70 -1.96 7.92 4.50
N LYS A 71 -2.05 6.79 5.22
CA LYS A 71 -0.90 6.14 5.85
C LYS A 71 0.19 5.80 4.84
N LEU A 72 -0.16 5.28 3.66
CA LEU A 72 0.82 5.00 2.61
C LEU A 72 1.54 6.26 2.14
N MET A 73 0.83 7.38 2.00
CA MET A 73 1.40 8.66 1.56
C MET A 73 2.34 9.28 2.61
N GLU A 74 2.10 9.04 3.91
CA GLU A 74 2.96 9.52 5.00
C GLU A 74 4.37 8.91 5.00
N TYR A 75 4.59 7.79 4.31
CA TYR A 75 5.94 7.22 4.16
C TYR A 75 6.84 8.02 3.22
N GLU A 76 6.28 8.92 2.40
CA GLU A 76 7.03 9.72 1.42
C GLU A 76 8.01 8.88 0.58
N ALA A 77 7.58 7.68 0.17
CA ALA A 77 8.40 6.78 -0.62
C ALA A 77 8.70 7.37 -2.01
N ASP A 78 9.86 7.07 -2.57
CA ASP A 78 10.27 7.55 -3.90
C ASP A 78 9.39 6.99 -5.03
N ARG A 79 8.78 5.81 -4.78
CA ARG A 79 7.99 5.07 -5.77
C ARG A 79 6.85 4.32 -5.11
N TYR A 80 5.71 4.31 -5.79
CA TYR A 80 4.53 3.52 -5.43
C TYR A 80 4.15 2.61 -6.59
N ILE A 81 4.23 1.29 -6.38
CA ILE A 81 3.86 0.27 -7.37
C ILE A 81 2.43 -0.17 -7.08
N CYS A 82 1.50 0.26 -7.93
CA CYS A 82 0.09 -0.06 -7.83
C CYS A 82 -0.25 -1.29 -8.67
N TYR A 83 -1.18 -2.12 -8.20
CA TYR A 83 -1.65 -3.27 -8.99
C TYR A 83 -2.35 -2.81 -10.28
N HIS A 84 -3.11 -1.72 -10.20
CA HIS A 84 -3.68 -1.01 -11.34
C HIS A 84 -3.08 0.40 -11.48
N GLY A 85 -2.85 0.85 -12.72
CA GLY A 85 -2.33 2.20 -13.02
C GLY A 85 -0.80 2.30 -13.10
N GLY A 86 -0.05 1.28 -12.69
CA GLY A 86 1.40 1.21 -12.88
C GLY A 86 2.22 1.80 -11.73
N ILE A 87 3.28 2.55 -12.09
CA ILE A 87 4.25 3.10 -11.12
C ILE A 87 3.98 4.60 -10.96
N GLY A 88 3.67 5.02 -9.73
CA GLY A 88 3.63 6.41 -9.30
C GLY A 88 4.98 6.87 -8.75
N LEU A 89 5.29 8.15 -8.95
CA LEU A 89 6.43 8.88 -8.39
C LEU A 89 5.95 9.84 -7.30
#